data_AF-A0A3N7DUL1-F1
#
_entry.id   AF-A0A3N7DUL1-F1
#
_cell.length_a   1.000
_cell.length_b   1.000
_cell.length_c   1.000
_cell.angle_alpha   90.00
_cell.angle_beta   90.00
_cell.angle_gamma   90.00
#
_symmetry.space_group_name_H-M   'P 1'
#
loop_
_entity.id
_entity.type
_entity.pdbx_description
1 polymer ?
#
loop_
_entity_poly.entity_id
_entity_poly.type
_entity_poly.pdbx_seq_one_letter_code
_entity_poly.pdbx_strand_id
1 'polypeptide(L)'
;MSTPIPPRLLEFVDERVFNFAQGAQRHFGTNDLVVLLDFREEVPGLEALPRQRLADADELPLDLRLKLAKPVAELKPELGAVDQSFWYLVIFEDEDFECGEVSVAFLASGKKA
;
A
#
# COMPACT_ATOMS: atom_id res chain seq x y z
N MET A 1 -10.39 13.16 -4.31
CA MET A 1 -9.32 13.77 -3.48
C MET A 1 -8.55 12.61 -2.89
N SER A 2 -7.25 12.48 -3.19
CA SER A 2 -6.40 11.44 -2.57
C SER A 2 -6.24 11.79 -1.08
N THR A 3 -6.33 10.79 -0.21
CA THR A 3 -6.18 11.00 1.23
C THR A 3 -4.68 11.17 1.51
N PRO A 4 -4.25 12.20 2.26
CA PRO A 4 -2.84 12.38 2.55
C PRO A 4 -2.28 11.14 3.25
N ILE A 5 -1.09 10.70 2.81
CA ILE A 5 -0.39 9.56 3.39
C ILE A 5 -0.08 9.88 4.87
N PRO A 6 -0.37 8.96 5.82
CA PRO A 6 -0.04 9.17 7.22
C PRO A 6 1.46 9.46 7.41
N PRO A 7 1.85 10.44 8.24
CA PRO A 7 3.26 10.81 8.42
C PRO A 7 4.16 9.64 8.84
N ARG A 8 3.66 8.76 9.73
CA ARG A 8 4.38 7.56 10.17
C ARG A 8 4.56 6.55 9.04
N LEU A 9 3.62 6.47 8.10
CA LEU A 9 3.74 5.61 6.92
C LEU A 9 4.84 6.10 5.97
N LEU A 10 5.04 7.42 5.86
CA LEU A 10 6.05 8.02 4.98
C LEU A 10 7.48 7.59 5.31
N GLU A 11 7.78 7.31 6.58
CA GLU A 11 9.10 6.84 7.01
C GLU A 11 9.48 5.50 6.38
N PHE A 12 8.47 4.71 5.96
CA PHE A 12 8.63 3.39 5.38
C PHE A 12 8.35 3.35 3.88
N VAL A 13 8.09 4.49 3.25
CA VAL A 13 7.86 4.60 1.81
C VAL A 13 9.19 4.95 1.13
N ASP A 14 9.87 3.93 0.64
CA ASP A 14 11.14 4.05 -0.08
C ASP A 14 11.12 3.34 -1.44
N GLU A 15 12.19 3.50 -2.22
CA GLU A 15 12.32 2.90 -3.56
C GLU A 15 12.14 1.37 -3.55
N ARG A 16 12.48 0.67 -2.46
CA ARG A 16 12.30 -0.79 -2.35
C ARG A 16 10.82 -1.15 -2.33
N VAL A 17 10.00 -0.41 -1.59
CA VAL A 17 8.55 -0.62 -1.53
C VAL A 17 7.93 -0.43 -2.90
N PHE A 18 8.34 0.61 -3.64
CA PHE A 18 7.87 0.82 -5.01
C PHE A 18 8.28 -0.32 -5.93
N ASN A 19 9.58 -0.67 -5.97
CA ASN A 19 10.06 -1.74 -6.83
C ASN A 19 9.38 -3.07 -6.53
N PHE A 20 9.13 -3.36 -5.26
CA PHE A 20 8.36 -4.52 -4.82
C PHE A 20 6.92 -4.46 -5.32
N ALA A 21 6.22 -3.33 -5.12
CA ALA A 21 4.85 -3.13 -5.58
C ALA A 21 4.74 -3.34 -7.09
N GLN A 22 5.62 -2.73 -7.89
CA GLN A 22 5.63 -2.89 -9.35
C GLN A 22 5.89 -4.35 -9.75
N GLY A 23 6.82 -5.00 -9.08
CA GLY A 23 7.14 -6.42 -9.28
C GLY A 23 5.93 -7.30 -9.00
N ALA A 24 5.26 -7.09 -7.87
CA ALA A 24 4.05 -7.81 -7.49
C ALA A 24 2.91 -7.56 -8.47
N GLN A 25 2.64 -6.31 -8.86
CA GLN A 25 1.60 -5.98 -9.83
C GLN A 25 1.82 -6.68 -11.18
N ARG A 26 3.07 -6.71 -11.66
CA ARG A 26 3.44 -7.45 -12.88
C ARG A 26 3.29 -8.96 -12.70
N HIS A 27 3.71 -9.48 -11.55
CA HIS A 27 3.65 -10.91 -11.25
C HIS A 27 2.22 -11.44 -11.17
N PHE A 28 1.34 -10.73 -10.45
CA PHE A 28 -0.06 -11.11 -10.28
C PHE A 28 -0.98 -10.60 -11.40
N GLY A 29 -0.48 -9.74 -12.28
CA GLY A 29 -1.26 -9.16 -13.39
C GLY A 29 -2.40 -8.24 -12.93
N THR A 30 -2.30 -7.65 -11.74
CA THR A 30 -3.33 -6.80 -11.15
C THR A 30 -2.73 -5.68 -10.30
N ASN A 31 -3.40 -4.52 -10.30
CA ASN A 31 -3.07 -3.40 -9.44
C ASN A 31 -3.85 -3.43 -8.12
N ASP A 32 -4.80 -4.38 -7.97
CA ASP A 32 -5.64 -4.51 -6.78
C ASP A 32 -4.94 -5.31 -5.66
N LEU A 33 -3.77 -4.80 -5.28
CA LEU A 33 -2.89 -5.38 -4.27
C LEU A 33 -2.65 -4.39 -3.13
N VAL A 34 -2.38 -4.95 -1.97
CA VAL A 34 -1.86 -4.25 -0.81
C VAL A 34 -0.45 -4.76 -0.58
N VAL A 35 0.50 -3.84 -0.51
CA VAL A 35 1.84 -4.13 -0.02
C VAL A 35 1.79 -4.06 1.50
N LEU A 36 2.22 -5.12 2.15
CA LEU A 36 2.23 -5.26 3.60
C LEU A 36 3.68 -5.29 4.10
N LEU A 37 3.95 -4.57 5.18
CA LEU A 37 5.15 -4.71 6.00
C LEU A 37 4.71 -4.97 7.44
N ASP A 38 4.96 -6.17 7.94
CA ASP A 38 4.60 -6.57 9.30
C ASP A 38 5.85 -6.61 10.20
N PHE A 39 5.94 -5.66 11.13
CA PHE A 39 7.02 -5.60 12.10
C PHE A 39 6.87 -6.58 13.28
N ARG A 40 5.74 -7.29 13.39
CA ARG A 40 5.56 -8.32 14.42
C ARG A 40 6.32 -9.61 14.08
N GLU A 41 6.68 -9.78 12.81
CA GLU A 41 7.48 -10.92 12.33
C GLU A 41 8.94 -10.81 12.78
N GLU A 42 9.59 -11.96 13.04
CA GLU A 42 11.01 -12.00 13.46
C GLU A 42 11.94 -11.34 12.43
N VAL A 43 11.59 -11.43 11.15
CA VAL A 43 12.28 -10.75 10.04
C VAL A 43 11.24 -10.05 9.15
N PRO A 44 10.99 -8.74 9.35
CA PRO A 44 9.98 -8.01 8.60
C PRO A 44 10.27 -8.01 7.09
N GLY A 45 9.37 -8.64 6.34
CA GLY A 45 9.41 -8.73 4.88
C GLY A 45 8.33 -7.90 4.22
N LEU A 46 8.57 -7.49 2.97
CA LEU A 46 7.50 -6.95 2.13
C LEU A 46 6.71 -8.11 1.53
N GLU A 47 5.40 -8.04 1.68
CA GLU A 47 4.45 -8.98 1.12
C GLU A 47 3.44 -8.28 0.22
N ALA A 48 2.92 -8.98 -0.79
CA ALA A 48 1.84 -8.49 -1.63
C ALA A 48 0.63 -9.39 -1.47
N LEU A 49 -0.45 -8.82 -0.98
CA LEU A 49 -1.70 -9.54 -0.70
C LEU A 49 -2.84 -8.95 -1.54
N PRO A 50 -3.81 -9.78 -1.98
CA PRO A 50 -5.02 -9.27 -2.60
C PRO A 50 -5.75 -8.35 -1.63
N ARG A 51 -6.12 -7.14 -2.08
CA ARG A 51 -6.81 -6.15 -1.23
C ARG A 51 -8.04 -6.73 -0.54
N GLN A 52 -8.84 -7.50 -1.29
CA GLN A 52 -10.08 -8.10 -0.78
C GLN A 52 -9.82 -9.04 0.41
N ARG A 53 -8.70 -9.78 0.41
CA ARG A 53 -8.34 -10.68 1.53
C ARG A 53 -8.19 -9.90 2.84
N LEU A 54 -7.61 -8.71 2.78
CA LEU A 54 -7.43 -7.85 3.96
C LEU A 54 -8.71 -7.10 4.31
N ALA A 55 -9.52 -6.71 3.33
CA ALA A 55 -10.84 -6.13 3.60
C ALA A 55 -11.77 -7.08 4.38
N ASP A 56 -11.61 -8.39 4.16
CA ASP A 56 -12.39 -9.44 4.82
C ASP A 56 -11.72 -10.02 6.08
N ALA A 57 -10.53 -9.54 6.46
CA ALA A 57 -9.75 -10.11 7.57
C ALA A 57 -10.23 -9.59 8.94
N ASP A 58 -10.91 -10.43 9.73
CA ASP A 58 -11.48 -10.05 11.03
C ASP A 58 -10.45 -9.61 12.09
N GLU A 59 -9.19 -9.99 11.91
CA GLU A 59 -8.06 -9.56 12.75
C GLU A 59 -7.68 -8.09 12.54
N LEU A 60 -8.11 -7.47 11.43
CA LEU A 60 -7.85 -6.07 11.16
C LEU A 60 -8.93 -5.15 11.75
N PRO A 61 -8.52 -3.98 12.27
CA PRO A 61 -9.46 -2.95 12.71
C PRO A 61 -10.52 -2.61 11.66
N LEU A 62 -11.75 -2.34 12.12
CA LEU A 62 -12.88 -2.08 11.21
C LEU A 62 -12.62 -0.88 10.29
N ASP A 63 -12.00 0.17 10.79
CA ASP A 63 -11.63 1.35 10.01
C ASP A 63 -10.64 1.02 8.89
N LEU A 64 -9.66 0.14 9.16
CA LEU A 64 -8.72 -0.33 8.16
C LEU A 64 -9.42 -1.19 7.09
N ARG A 65 -10.27 -2.13 7.51
CA ARG A 65 -11.10 -2.93 6.58
C ARG A 65 -11.98 -2.05 5.70
N LEU A 66 -12.60 -1.02 6.26
CA LEU A 66 -13.43 -0.08 5.51
C LEU A 66 -12.63 0.78 4.52
N LYS A 67 -11.38 1.13 4.85
CA LYS A 67 -10.45 1.79 3.91
C LYS A 67 -10.11 0.84 2.75
N LEU A 68 -9.70 -0.38 3.08
CA LEU A 68 -9.31 -1.42 2.11
C LEU A 68 -10.49 -1.99 1.33
N ALA A 69 -11.73 -1.77 1.74
CA ALA A 69 -12.91 -2.11 0.93
C ALA A 69 -12.98 -1.31 -0.37
N LYS A 70 -12.24 -0.20 -0.48
CA LYS A 70 -12.17 0.63 -1.68
C LYS A 70 -10.89 0.33 -2.47
N PRO A 71 -10.96 0.17 -3.81
CA PRO A 71 -9.76 0.07 -4.63
C PRO A 71 -8.95 1.37 -4.55
N VAL A 72 -7.62 1.26 -4.70
CA VAL A 72 -6.68 2.40 -4.67
C VAL A 72 -7.00 3.46 -5.72
N ALA A 73 -7.57 3.08 -6.85
CA ALA A 73 -8.11 3.99 -7.86
C ALA A 73 -9.23 3.28 -8.62
N GLU A 74 -10.25 4.02 -9.05
CA GLU A 74 -10.99 3.63 -10.26
C GLU A 74 -9.95 3.55 -11.38
N LEU A 75 -9.74 2.36 -11.95
CA LEU A 75 -8.88 2.13 -13.11
C LEU A 75 -9.19 3.20 -14.17
N LYS A 76 -8.34 4.22 -14.32
CA LYS A 76 -8.37 5.01 -15.54
C LYS A 76 -7.82 4.09 -16.63
N PRO A 77 -8.61 3.76 -17.67
CA PRO A 77 -8.25 2.73 -18.66
C PRO A 77 -7.13 3.16 -19.61
N GLU A 78 -6.38 4.23 -19.30
CA GLU A 78 -5.28 4.70 -20.13
C GLU A 78 -4.04 3.82 -19.89
N LEU A 79 -3.97 2.73 -20.66
CA LEU A 79 -2.76 1.97 -20.93
C LEU A 79 -1.62 2.93 -21.27
N GLY A 80 -0.69 3.13 -20.33
CA GLY A 80 0.53 3.92 -20.54
C GLY A 80 0.79 5.04 -19.52
N ALA A 81 -0.15 5.34 -18.61
CA ALA A 81 0.09 6.32 -17.55
C ALA A 81 0.92 5.70 -16.40
N VAL A 82 1.96 6.42 -15.98
CA VAL A 82 2.91 6.11 -14.89
C VAL A 82 2.25 6.26 -13.49
N ASP A 83 0.92 6.16 -13.41
CA ASP A 83 0.18 6.19 -12.14
C ASP A 83 0.08 4.76 -11.58
N GLN A 84 1.21 4.23 -11.12
CA GLN A 84 1.22 3.00 -10.32
C GLN A 84 0.98 3.36 -8.86
N SER A 85 -0.28 3.61 -8.52
CA SER A 85 -0.70 3.68 -7.13
C SER A 85 -0.88 2.25 -6.57
N PHE A 86 -0.64 2.09 -5.27
CA PHE A 86 -0.90 0.85 -4.54
C PHE A 86 -1.28 1.16 -3.09
N TRP A 87 -1.95 0.22 -2.42
CA TRP A 87 -2.22 0.33 -0.99
C TRP A 87 -0.97 -0.12 -0.26
N TYR A 88 -0.51 0.67 0.70
CA TYR A 88 0.56 0.27 1.62
C TYR A 88 -0.01 0.15 3.02
N LEU A 89 0.26 -0.97 3.68
CA LEU A 89 -0.11 -1.28 5.04
C LEU A 89 1.16 -1.62 5.83
N VAL A 90 1.35 -0.93 6.95
CA VAL A 90 2.39 -1.24 7.92
C VAL A 90 1.73 -1.65 9.22
N ILE A 91 2.14 -2.80 9.76
CA ILE A 91 1.75 -3.28 11.08
C ILE A 91 2.96 -3.14 11.99
N PHE A 92 2.80 -2.45 13.11
CA PHE A 92 3.87 -2.18 14.04
C PHE A 92 3.91 -3.22 15.18
N GLU A 93 5.05 -3.28 15.89
CA GLU A 93 5.26 -4.18 17.04
C GLU A 93 4.26 -3.93 18.18
N ASP A 94 3.74 -2.71 18.29
CA ASP A 94 2.73 -2.29 19.28
C ASP A 94 1.29 -2.64 18.86
N GLU A 95 1.12 -3.45 17.80
CA GLU A 95 -0.16 -3.77 17.16
C GLU A 95 -0.88 -2.56 16.57
N ASP A 96 -0.19 -1.44 16.38
CA ASP A 96 -0.73 -0.30 15.66
C ASP A 96 -0.65 -0.51 14.13
N PHE A 97 -1.50 0.20 13.39
CA PHE A 97 -1.64 0.03 11.95
C PHE A 97 -1.60 1.38 11.24
N GLU A 98 -0.78 1.46 10.19
CA GLU A 98 -0.81 2.60 9.28
C GLU A 98 -1.09 2.14 7.86
N CYS A 99 -2.05 2.81 7.22
CA CYS A 99 -2.44 2.46 5.86
C CYS A 99 -2.76 3.69 5.02
N GLY A 100 -2.24 3.68 3.80
CA GLY A 100 -2.40 4.78 2.85
C GLY A 100 -2.24 4.33 1.40
N GLU A 101 -2.82 5.12 0.51
CA GLU A 101 -2.58 5.03 -0.92
C GLU A 101 -1.23 5.68 -1.23
N VAL A 102 -0.32 4.93 -1.85
CA VAL A 102 1.00 5.40 -2.25
C VAL A 102 1.07 5.43 -3.77
N SER A 103 1.50 6.56 -4.35
CA SER A 103 1.64 6.73 -5.81
C SER A 103 3.08 7.03 -6.21
N VAL A 104 3.50 6.58 -7.40
CA VAL A 104 4.85 6.89 -7.93
C VAL A 104 5.09 8.40 -8.09
N ALA A 105 4.03 9.18 -8.33
CA ALA A 105 4.11 10.64 -8.34
C ALA A 105 4.63 11.21 -7.01
N PHE A 106 4.41 10.51 -5.89
CA PHE A 106 4.95 10.86 -4.58
C PHE A 106 6.49 10.89 -4.59
N LEU A 107 7.15 9.83 -5.11
CA LEU A 107 8.61 9.77 -5.24
C LEU A 107 9.15 10.86 -6.17
N ALA A 108 8.53 11.04 -7.33
CA ALA A 108 8.97 12.00 -8.32
C ALA A 108 8.89 13.46 -7.82
N SER A 109 7.97 13.73 -6.88
CA SER A 109 7.79 15.07 -6.30
C SER A 109 8.88 15.47 -5.31
N GLY A 110 9.70 14.53 -4.83
CA GLY A 110 10.93 14.82 -4.08
C GLY A 110 10.77 15.80 -2.90
N LYS A 111 9.57 15.99 -2.36
CA LYS A 111 9.37 16.75 -1.13
C LYS A 111 9.78 15.86 0.02
N LYS A 112 11.09 15.86 0.31
CA LYS A 112 11.55 15.77 1.69
C LYS A 112 10.69 16.76 2.48
N ALA A 113 9.89 16.26 3.41
CA ALA A 113 9.23 17.09 4.40
C ALA A 113 10.27 17.95 5.13
#